data_AF-A0A3N5JL06-F1
#
_entry.id   AF-A0A3N5JL06-F1
#
_cell.length_a   1.000
_cell.length_b   1.000
_cell.length_c   1.000
_cell.angle_alpha   90.00
_cell.angle_beta   90.00
_cell.angle_gamma   90.00
#
_symmetry.space_group_name_H-M   'P 1'
#
loop_
_entity.id
_entity.type
_entity.pdbx_description
1 polymer ?
#
loop_
_entity_poly.entity_id
_entity_poly.type
_entity_poly.pdbx_seq_one_letter_code
_entity_poly.pdbx_strand_id
1 'polypeptide(L)'
;MARFIENQSGDLVCDRLKMPLQRLLELDPGMQTLILRQWLRRHAVPALPEQRLQEFLKQLAQAAVDSRAEVQWDDWMIKHYGRDLWLHRRHPYLPCPETSWREGMRLELGEDAGRLLLEGKPAAIPPGWRVRARRPGDRMRLWPDGPSRTLKHYFQSASIPPWLRSGIPVLEWDGVPVALGDWMLGHRLRAWLLENGLEYHWEPDDSVLARVRADLQR
;
A
#
# COMPACT_ATOMS: atom_id res chain seq x y z
N MET A 1 19.61 -24.58 20.11
CA MET A 1 19.71 -23.20 19.57
C MET A 1 19.27 -23.11 18.11
N ALA A 2 19.67 -24.01 17.20
CA ALA A 2 19.22 -24.01 15.79
C ALA A 2 17.69 -24.07 15.61
N ARG A 3 16.98 -24.92 16.38
CA ARG A 3 15.51 -25.06 16.35
C ARG A 3 14.71 -23.87 16.90
N PHE A 4 15.33 -22.99 17.68
CA PHE A 4 14.68 -21.80 18.26
C PHE A 4 14.75 -20.62 17.29
N ILE A 5 15.82 -20.56 16.49
CA ILE A 5 16.02 -19.57 15.44
C ILE A 5 15.09 -19.87 14.25
N GLU A 6 14.90 -21.13 13.85
CA GLU A 6 14.00 -21.49 12.74
C GLU A 6 12.54 -20.99 12.93
N ASN A 7 11.98 -21.08 14.14
CA ASN A 7 10.60 -20.68 14.39
C ASN A 7 10.41 -19.14 14.42
N GLN A 8 11.37 -18.37 14.94
CA GLN A 8 11.26 -16.90 14.95
C GLN A 8 11.73 -16.25 13.64
N SER A 9 12.69 -16.88 12.94
CA SER A 9 13.18 -16.44 11.63
C SER A 9 12.16 -16.72 10.52
N GLY A 10 11.39 -17.80 10.65
CA GLY A 10 10.31 -18.14 9.73
C GLY A 10 9.34 -16.98 9.56
N ASP A 11 8.78 -16.48 10.66
CA ASP A 11 7.83 -15.35 10.66
C ASP A 11 8.40 -14.06 10.06
N LEU A 12 9.66 -13.75 10.34
CA LEU A 12 10.33 -12.52 9.84
C LEU A 12 10.55 -12.54 8.33
N VAL A 13 10.66 -13.74 7.74
CA VAL A 13 11.04 -13.95 6.34
C VAL A 13 9.89 -14.60 5.55
N CYS A 14 8.72 -14.77 6.17
CA CYS A 14 7.50 -15.28 5.54
C CYS A 14 6.96 -14.33 4.47
N ASP A 15 7.09 -13.03 4.71
CA ASP A 15 6.52 -12.00 3.86
C ASP A 15 7.57 -11.39 2.93
N ARG A 16 7.25 -11.43 1.63
CA ARG A 16 8.14 -10.97 0.56
C ARG A 16 8.38 -9.47 0.53
N LEU A 17 7.42 -8.69 1.01
CA LEU A 17 7.39 -7.24 0.79
C LEU A 17 7.45 -6.47 2.10
N LYS A 18 7.26 -7.13 3.24
CA LYS A 18 7.16 -6.48 4.54
C LYS A 18 7.89 -7.31 5.61
N MET A 19 8.72 -6.68 6.43
CA MET A 19 9.39 -7.32 7.57
C MET A 19 9.18 -6.51 8.85
N PRO A 20 8.72 -7.11 9.97
CA PRO A 20 8.60 -6.41 11.24
C PRO A 20 9.96 -5.91 11.75
N LEU A 21 10.12 -4.60 11.90
CA LEU A 21 11.38 -3.98 12.31
C LEU A 21 11.76 -4.33 13.74
N GLN A 22 10.79 -4.27 14.68
CA GLN A 22 11.09 -4.46 16.10
C GLN A 22 11.69 -5.84 16.38
N ARG A 23 11.11 -6.89 15.79
CA ARG A 23 11.63 -8.26 15.91
C ARG A 23 13.03 -8.41 15.29
N LEU A 24 13.35 -7.66 14.24
CA LEU A 24 14.70 -7.62 13.68
C LEU A 24 15.67 -6.96 14.66
N LEU A 25 15.31 -5.81 15.24
CA LEU A 25 16.16 -5.05 16.17
C LEU A 25 16.39 -5.75 17.52
N GLU A 26 15.53 -6.68 17.91
CA GLU A 26 15.69 -7.52 19.11
C GLU A 26 16.83 -8.56 18.96
N LEU A 27 17.28 -8.83 17.74
CA LEU A 27 18.35 -9.78 17.45
C LEU A 27 19.74 -9.14 17.59
N ASP A 28 20.77 -9.97 17.79
CA ASP A 28 22.15 -9.49 17.76
C ASP A 28 22.54 -8.94 16.37
N PRO A 29 23.49 -8.00 16.26
CA PRO A 29 23.83 -7.37 14.98
C PRO A 29 24.27 -8.35 13.87
N GLY A 30 24.89 -9.46 14.24
CA GLY A 30 25.27 -10.51 13.28
C GLY A 30 24.04 -11.20 12.71
N MET A 31 23.08 -11.54 13.57
CA MET A 31 21.81 -12.13 13.18
C MET A 31 20.92 -11.17 12.38
N GLN A 32 20.89 -9.88 12.71
CA GLN A 32 20.19 -8.86 11.91
C GLN A 32 20.66 -8.87 10.44
N THR A 33 21.98 -8.89 10.26
CA THR A 33 22.62 -8.95 8.94
C THR A 33 22.23 -10.23 8.19
N LEU A 34 22.27 -11.38 8.89
CA LEU A 34 21.93 -12.68 8.32
C LEU A 34 20.45 -12.77 7.92
N ILE A 35 19.53 -12.33 8.78
CA ILE A 35 18.08 -12.36 8.50
C ILE A 35 17.72 -11.43 7.35
N LEU A 36 18.27 -10.20 7.31
CA LEU A 36 17.99 -9.30 6.18
C LEU A 36 18.53 -9.88 4.88
N ARG A 37 19.74 -10.46 4.88
CA ARG A 37 20.29 -11.16 3.71
C ARG A 37 19.44 -12.36 3.30
N GLN A 38 18.96 -13.14 4.25
CA GLN A 38 18.12 -14.31 3.98
C GLN A 38 16.78 -13.89 3.38
N TRP A 39 16.17 -12.82 3.90
CA TRP A 39 14.95 -12.24 3.35
C TRP A 39 15.14 -11.82 1.90
N LEU A 40 16.17 -11.02 1.60
CA LEU A 40 16.45 -10.61 0.23
C LEU A 40 16.71 -11.82 -0.70
N ARG A 41 17.50 -12.81 -0.24
CA ARG A 41 17.78 -14.02 -1.01
C ARG A 41 16.54 -14.87 -1.30
N ARG A 42 15.67 -15.07 -0.30
CA ARG A 42 14.44 -15.86 -0.45
C ARG A 42 13.51 -15.28 -1.52
N HIS A 43 13.59 -13.97 -1.72
CA HIS A 43 12.71 -13.25 -2.63
C HIS A 43 13.35 -12.96 -3.99
N ALA A 44 14.48 -13.62 -4.29
CA ALA A 44 15.21 -13.54 -5.55
C ALA A 44 15.52 -12.09 -5.98
N VAL A 45 15.75 -11.21 -4.99
CA VAL A 45 16.19 -9.84 -5.27
C VAL A 45 17.72 -9.78 -5.27
N PRO A 46 18.32 -8.83 -6.00
CA PRO A 46 19.77 -8.62 -5.99
C PRO A 46 20.29 -8.47 -4.56
N ALA A 47 21.49 -8.98 -4.31
CA ALA A 47 22.09 -8.88 -3.00
C ALA A 47 22.41 -7.41 -2.67
N LEU A 48 21.90 -6.92 -1.55
CA LEU A 48 22.28 -5.60 -1.02
C LEU A 48 23.79 -5.62 -0.66
N PRO A 49 24.62 -4.69 -1.18
CA PRO A 49 26.04 -4.63 -0.85
C PRO A 49 26.28 -4.50 0.66
N GLU A 50 27.26 -5.24 1.19
CA GLU A 50 27.49 -5.34 2.64
C GLU A 50 27.67 -3.97 3.31
N GLN A 51 28.41 -3.06 2.67
CA GLN A 51 28.61 -1.71 3.21
C GLN A 51 27.28 -0.94 3.35
N ARG A 52 26.40 -1.02 2.35
CA ARG A 52 25.08 -0.37 2.38
C ARG A 52 24.14 -1.04 3.38
N LEU A 53 24.23 -2.36 3.52
CA LEU A 53 23.49 -3.11 4.53
C LEU A 53 23.86 -2.69 5.94
N GLN A 54 25.17 -2.63 6.24
CA GLN A 54 25.66 -2.22 7.56
C GLN A 54 25.31 -0.76 7.87
N GLU A 55 25.40 0.13 6.89
CA GLU A 55 24.96 1.51 7.03
C GLU A 55 23.45 1.61 7.32
N PHE A 56 22.64 0.87 6.57
CA PHE A 56 21.19 0.82 6.77
C PHE A 56 20.81 0.28 8.15
N LEU A 57 21.44 -0.81 8.61
CA LEU A 57 21.21 -1.35 9.95
C LEU A 57 21.61 -0.36 11.05
N LYS A 58 22.72 0.37 10.87
CA LYS A 58 23.11 1.45 11.79
C LYS A 58 22.07 2.57 11.82
N GLN A 59 21.55 2.98 10.67
CA GLN A 59 20.47 3.97 10.59
C GLN A 59 19.22 3.48 11.32
N LEU A 60 18.83 2.21 11.15
CA LEU A 60 17.68 1.63 11.83
C LEU A 60 17.86 1.56 13.36
N ALA A 61 19.04 1.18 13.84
CA ALA A 61 19.32 1.07 15.27
C ALA A 61 19.40 2.43 15.97
N GLN A 62 19.88 3.48 15.28
CA GLN A 62 20.01 4.83 15.84
C GLN A 62 18.70 5.63 15.77
N ALA A 63 17.81 5.28 14.86
CA ALA A 63 16.64 6.09 14.59
C ALA A 63 15.47 5.66 15.48
N ALA A 64 15.17 6.50 16.47
CA ALA A 64 14.01 6.34 17.34
C ALA A 64 12.71 6.34 16.54
N VAL A 65 11.91 5.26 16.65
CA VAL A 65 10.47 5.04 16.38
C VAL A 65 9.84 5.55 15.05
N ASP A 66 10.46 6.49 14.34
CA ASP A 66 9.93 7.15 13.13
C ASP A 66 11.07 7.47 12.14
N SER A 67 12.10 6.61 12.18
CA SER A 67 13.21 6.57 11.25
C SER A 67 12.72 6.67 9.80
N ARG A 68 13.21 7.65 9.03
CA ARG A 68 13.05 7.65 7.57
C ARG A 68 14.15 6.85 6.88
N ALA A 69 14.72 5.84 7.55
CA ALA A 69 15.76 5.02 6.99
C ALA A 69 15.27 4.39 5.68
N GLU A 70 16.04 4.61 4.64
CA GLU A 70 15.85 4.03 3.34
C GLU A 70 17.19 3.61 2.79
N VAL A 71 17.21 2.45 2.14
CA VAL A 71 18.38 1.99 1.41
C VAL A 71 17.93 1.55 0.04
N GLN A 72 18.73 1.93 -0.95
CA GLN A 72 18.53 1.55 -2.32
C GLN A 72 19.75 0.81 -2.85
N TRP A 73 19.50 -0.17 -3.71
CA TRP A 73 20.49 -0.79 -4.58
C TRP A 73 19.80 -1.32 -5.84
N ASP A 74 20.47 -1.21 -6.99
CA ASP A 74 19.90 -1.58 -8.29
C ASP A 74 18.47 -1.01 -8.47
N ASP A 75 17.54 -1.86 -8.89
CA ASP A 75 16.11 -1.58 -9.04
C ASP A 75 15.29 -1.88 -7.77
N TRP A 76 15.92 -1.92 -6.59
CA TRP A 76 15.27 -2.27 -5.33
C TRP A 76 15.52 -1.26 -4.23
N MET A 77 14.56 -1.18 -3.32
CA MET A 77 14.63 -0.28 -2.19
C MET A 77 13.92 -0.88 -0.98
N ILE A 78 14.51 -0.65 0.19
CA ILE A 78 13.88 -0.88 1.48
C ILE A 78 13.59 0.46 2.10
N LYS A 79 12.36 0.66 2.57
CA LYS A 79 11.99 1.83 3.37
C LYS A 79 11.39 1.40 4.70
N HIS A 80 11.79 2.07 5.76
CA HIS A 80 11.11 1.94 7.03
C HIS A 80 9.83 2.80 7.06
N TYR A 81 8.72 2.23 7.53
CA TYR A 81 7.51 2.97 7.87
C TYR A 81 6.71 2.28 8.97
N GLY A 82 6.39 3.03 10.03
CA GLY A 82 5.61 2.53 11.15
C GLY A 82 6.40 1.48 11.93
N ARG A 83 5.98 0.21 11.84
CA ARG A 83 6.62 -0.90 12.55
C ARG A 83 7.38 -1.84 11.61
N ASP A 84 7.43 -1.52 10.32
CA ASP A 84 7.80 -2.47 9.28
C ASP A 84 8.81 -1.87 8.30
N LEU A 85 9.65 -2.75 7.76
CA LEU A 85 10.48 -2.53 6.59
C LEU A 85 9.71 -2.97 5.36
N TRP A 86 9.64 -2.11 4.35
CA TRP A 86 8.96 -2.38 3.09
C TRP A 86 9.99 -2.58 1.99
N LEU A 87 10.02 -3.77 1.39
CA LEU A 87 10.80 -4.07 0.19
C LEU A 87 9.94 -3.83 -1.04
N HIS A 88 10.46 -3.05 -1.98
CA HIS A 88 9.78 -2.83 -3.25
C HIS A 88 10.78 -2.52 -4.35
N ARG A 89 10.32 -2.63 -5.59
CA ARG A 89 11.12 -2.18 -6.73
C ARG A 89 11.22 -0.66 -6.73
N ARG A 90 12.37 -0.13 -7.08
CA ARG A 90 12.54 1.27 -7.44
C ARG A 90 12.23 1.43 -8.93
N HIS A 91 11.07 1.98 -9.21
CA HIS A 91 10.82 2.84 -10.36
C HIS A 91 9.73 3.81 -9.89
N PRO A 92 9.57 5.02 -10.45
CA PRO A 92 8.65 5.98 -9.83
C PRO A 92 7.29 5.29 -9.73
N TYR A 93 6.75 5.17 -8.51
CA TYR A 93 5.37 4.71 -8.34
C TYR A 93 4.52 5.63 -9.19
N LEU A 94 3.91 5.06 -10.23
CA LEU A 94 3.11 5.85 -11.12
C LEU A 94 1.88 6.29 -10.33
N PRO A 95 1.60 7.61 -10.27
CA PRO A 95 0.34 8.04 -9.71
C PRO A 95 -0.78 7.40 -10.50
N CYS A 96 -1.85 6.99 -9.81
CA CYS A 96 -3.06 6.51 -10.46
C CYS A 96 -3.49 7.50 -11.56
N PRO A 97 -3.65 7.04 -12.82
CA PRO A 97 -3.93 7.93 -13.93
C PRO A 97 -5.30 8.59 -13.79
N GLU A 98 -5.43 9.80 -14.34
CA GLU A 98 -6.71 10.50 -14.37
C GLU A 98 -7.54 10.02 -15.56
N THR A 99 -8.61 9.27 -15.28
CA THR A 99 -9.48 8.65 -16.29
C THR A 99 -10.95 8.82 -15.94
N SER A 100 -11.80 9.13 -16.93
CA SER A 100 -13.25 9.18 -16.72
C SER A 100 -13.84 7.77 -16.79
N TRP A 101 -14.68 7.38 -15.83
CA TRP A 101 -15.40 6.12 -15.87
C TRP A 101 -16.85 6.41 -16.28
N ARG A 102 -17.20 6.13 -17.54
CA ARG A 102 -18.52 6.52 -18.10
C ARG A 102 -19.42 5.34 -18.42
N GLU A 103 -18.82 4.18 -18.63
CA GLU A 103 -19.51 2.96 -19.03
C GLU A 103 -18.70 1.74 -18.61
N GLY A 104 -19.35 0.57 -18.68
CA GLY A 104 -18.73 -0.71 -18.37
C GLY A 104 -18.55 -0.95 -16.87
N MET A 105 -18.42 -2.24 -16.53
CA MET A 105 -18.24 -2.71 -15.15
C MET A 105 -16.76 -2.87 -14.77
N ARG A 106 -15.84 -2.45 -15.64
CA ARG A 106 -14.40 -2.55 -15.44
C ARG A 106 -13.70 -1.31 -15.99
N LEU A 107 -12.74 -0.79 -15.25
CA LEU A 107 -11.88 0.32 -15.66
C LEU A 107 -10.41 -0.05 -15.44
N GLU A 108 -9.62 -0.03 -16.51
CA GLU A 108 -8.18 -0.24 -16.47
C GLU A 108 -7.46 1.08 -16.08
N LEU A 109 -6.50 0.98 -15.15
CA LEU A 109 -5.74 2.09 -14.57
C LEU A 109 -4.21 1.94 -14.76
N GLY A 110 -3.79 0.97 -15.57
CA GLY A 110 -2.38 0.76 -15.92
C GLY A 110 -1.60 -0.11 -14.93
N GLU A 111 -0.29 -0.23 -15.16
CA GLU A 111 0.57 -1.29 -14.61
C GLU A 111 0.73 -1.29 -13.08
N ASP A 112 0.50 -0.17 -12.40
CA ASP A 112 0.59 -0.08 -10.93
C ASP A 112 -0.79 -0.12 -10.28
N ALA A 113 -1.64 0.84 -10.63
CA ALA A 113 -2.97 0.99 -10.06
C ALA A 113 -3.91 -0.15 -10.47
N GLY A 114 -3.56 -0.93 -11.49
CA GLY A 114 -4.30 -2.11 -11.94
C GLY A 114 -5.67 -1.74 -12.48
N ARG A 115 -6.74 -2.22 -11.85
CA ARG A 115 -8.11 -2.03 -12.33
C ARG A 115 -9.14 -1.85 -11.23
N LEU A 116 -10.24 -1.20 -11.58
CA LEU A 116 -11.45 -1.11 -10.75
C LEU A 116 -12.57 -1.93 -11.37
N LEU A 117 -13.38 -2.55 -10.53
CA LEU A 117 -14.44 -3.46 -10.92
C LEU A 117 -15.74 -3.12 -10.19
N LEU A 118 -16.84 -3.29 -10.90
CA LEU A 118 -18.18 -3.37 -10.34
C LEU A 118 -18.69 -4.79 -10.55
N GLU A 119 -19.05 -5.47 -9.47
CA GLU A 119 -19.56 -6.83 -9.52
C GLU A 119 -21.06 -6.86 -9.21
N GLY A 120 -21.83 -7.57 -10.03
CA GLY A 120 -23.28 -7.68 -9.90
C GLY A 120 -23.98 -7.46 -11.25
N LYS A 121 -25.24 -7.02 -11.21
CA LYS A 121 -26.01 -6.78 -12.43
C LYS A 121 -25.55 -5.45 -13.07
N PRO A 122 -25.24 -5.42 -14.38
CA PRO A 122 -24.80 -4.20 -15.04
C PRO A 122 -25.75 -3.03 -14.79
N ALA A 123 -25.21 -1.92 -14.31
CA ALA A 123 -25.93 -0.67 -14.10
C ALA A 123 -25.31 0.46 -14.93
N ALA A 124 -26.11 1.48 -15.23
CA ALA A 124 -25.59 2.67 -15.89
C ALA A 124 -24.68 3.45 -14.92
N ILE A 125 -23.43 3.70 -15.31
CA ILE A 125 -22.50 4.49 -14.50
C ILE A 125 -23.01 5.95 -14.45
N PRO A 126 -23.13 6.56 -13.27
CA PRO A 126 -23.53 7.95 -13.15
C PRO A 126 -22.55 8.88 -13.90
N PRO A 127 -23.05 9.96 -14.52
CA PRO A 127 -22.16 10.97 -15.06
C PRO A 127 -21.30 11.59 -13.95
N GLY A 128 -20.15 12.13 -14.34
CA GLY A 128 -19.24 12.81 -13.40
C GLY A 128 -18.32 11.90 -12.61
N TRP A 129 -18.34 10.58 -12.85
CA TRP A 129 -17.35 9.66 -12.30
C TRP A 129 -15.98 9.84 -12.96
N ARG A 130 -14.97 10.01 -12.12
CA ARG A 130 -13.56 10.13 -12.51
C ARG A 130 -12.69 9.41 -11.50
N VAL A 131 -11.71 8.68 -12.01
CA VAL A 131 -10.67 8.04 -11.20
C VAL A 131 -9.37 8.78 -11.37
N ARG A 132 -8.62 8.95 -10.29
CA ARG A 132 -7.36 9.70 -10.27
C ARG A 132 -6.53 9.37 -9.03
N ALA A 133 -5.27 9.78 -9.04
CA ALA A 133 -4.48 9.90 -7.82
C ALA A 133 -5.08 10.90 -6.82
N ARG A 134 -4.74 10.73 -5.54
CA ARG A 134 -5.10 11.69 -4.48
C ARG A 134 -4.51 13.09 -4.74
N ARG A 135 -5.21 14.14 -4.29
CA ARG A 135 -4.71 15.52 -4.28
C ARG A 135 -4.60 16.05 -2.84
N PRO A 136 -3.68 17.00 -2.56
CA PRO A 136 -3.67 17.71 -1.28
C PRO A 136 -5.01 18.41 -1.03
N GLY A 137 -5.51 18.34 0.20
CA GLY A 137 -6.78 18.98 0.58
C GLY A 137 -8.04 18.18 0.26
N ASP A 138 -7.97 17.12 -0.55
CA ASP A 138 -9.11 16.25 -0.85
C ASP A 138 -9.81 15.79 0.44
N ARG A 139 -11.14 15.75 0.40
CA ARG A 139 -11.98 15.33 1.53
C ARG A 139 -13.10 14.40 1.09
N MET A 140 -13.47 13.49 1.98
CA MET A 140 -14.56 12.52 1.76
C MET A 140 -15.44 12.44 3.01
N ARG A 141 -16.72 12.10 2.83
CA ARG A 141 -17.67 11.78 3.91
C ARG A 141 -18.11 10.32 3.81
N LEU A 142 -17.93 9.57 4.89
CA LEU A 142 -18.32 8.15 4.95
C LEU A 142 -19.82 7.94 5.22
N TRP A 143 -20.45 8.90 5.87
CA TRP A 143 -21.86 8.89 6.25
C TRP A 143 -22.53 10.19 5.79
N PRO A 144 -23.83 10.20 5.44
CA PRO A 144 -24.52 11.40 4.95
C PRO A 144 -24.33 12.62 5.88
N ASP A 145 -24.60 12.45 7.17
CA ASP A 145 -24.46 13.49 8.20
C ASP A 145 -23.13 13.41 8.95
N GLY A 146 -22.19 12.62 8.44
CA GLY A 146 -20.89 12.41 9.05
C GLY A 146 -19.92 13.57 8.81
N PRO A 147 -18.84 13.65 9.61
CA PRO A 147 -17.79 14.62 9.38
C PRO A 147 -17.09 14.33 8.04
N SER A 148 -16.83 15.39 7.28
CA SER A 148 -15.90 15.33 6.15
C SER A 148 -14.48 15.31 6.70
N ARG A 149 -13.66 14.31 6.34
CA ARG A 149 -12.25 14.25 6.73
C ARG A 149 -11.35 14.26 5.49
N THR A 150 -10.12 14.71 5.67
CA THR A 150 -9.15 14.75 4.57
C THR A 150 -8.72 13.34 4.18
N LEU A 151 -8.39 13.11 2.91
CA LEU A 151 -7.85 11.81 2.49
C LEU A 151 -6.52 11.51 3.20
N LYS A 152 -5.73 12.55 3.51
CA LYS A 152 -4.52 12.42 4.36
C LYS A 152 -4.85 11.72 5.67
N HIS A 153 -5.94 12.11 6.34
CA HIS A 153 -6.35 11.50 7.60
C HIS A 153 -6.68 10.02 7.42
N TYR A 154 -7.46 9.65 6.39
CA TYR A 154 -7.80 8.25 6.12
C TYR A 154 -6.56 7.39 5.82
N PHE A 155 -5.63 7.89 4.99
CA PHE A 155 -4.37 7.17 4.73
C PHE A 155 -3.49 7.02 5.98
N GLN A 156 -3.53 7.99 6.90
CA GLN A 156 -2.78 7.94 8.16
C GLN A 156 -3.42 6.95 9.15
N SER A 157 -4.75 6.95 9.29
CA SER A 157 -5.44 6.00 10.19
C SER A 157 -5.28 4.55 9.73
N ALA A 158 -5.13 4.35 8.43
CA ALA A 158 -4.87 3.06 7.81
C ALA A 158 -3.38 2.67 7.79
N SER A 159 -2.49 3.50 8.35
CA SER A 159 -1.04 3.26 8.35
C SER A 159 -0.47 2.97 6.96
N ILE A 160 -0.99 3.65 5.93
CA ILE A 160 -0.51 3.49 4.55
C ILE A 160 0.72 4.37 4.33
N PRO A 161 1.87 3.80 3.89
CA PRO A 161 3.09 4.56 3.61
C PRO A 161 2.87 5.71 2.62
N PRO A 162 3.40 6.93 2.87
CA PRO A 162 3.17 8.10 2.03
C PRO A 162 3.46 7.93 0.54
N TRP A 163 4.49 7.16 0.18
CA TRP A 163 4.91 6.93 -1.20
C TRP A 163 3.96 6.03 -2.00
N LEU A 164 3.13 5.23 -1.33
CA LEU A 164 2.13 4.36 -1.97
C LEU A 164 0.81 5.08 -2.23
N ARG A 165 0.55 6.17 -1.51
CA ARG A 165 -0.78 6.82 -1.49
C ARG A 165 -1.19 7.42 -2.84
N SER A 166 -0.24 7.75 -3.71
CA SER A 166 -0.51 8.24 -5.06
C SER A 166 -0.94 7.14 -6.02
N GLY A 167 -0.53 5.89 -5.79
CA GLY A 167 -0.92 4.72 -6.59
C GLY A 167 -2.32 4.20 -6.25
N ILE A 168 -2.85 4.53 -5.07
CA ILE A 168 -4.20 4.11 -4.66
C ILE A 168 -5.24 4.98 -5.40
N PRO A 169 -6.19 4.37 -6.15
CA PRO A 169 -7.18 5.11 -6.90
C PRO A 169 -8.16 5.83 -5.98
N VAL A 170 -8.48 7.07 -6.34
CA VAL A 170 -9.58 7.84 -5.75
C VAL A 170 -10.68 7.92 -6.80
N LEU A 171 -11.83 7.32 -6.51
CA LEU A 171 -13.04 7.57 -7.29
C LEU A 171 -13.66 8.88 -6.82
N GLU A 172 -13.93 9.76 -7.77
CA GLU A 172 -14.55 11.06 -7.61
C GLU A 172 -15.89 11.05 -8.35
N TRP A 173 -16.92 11.65 -7.74
CA TRP A 173 -18.23 11.85 -8.34
C TRP A 173 -18.59 13.33 -8.27
N ASP A 174 -18.66 13.98 -9.43
CA ASP A 174 -18.93 15.42 -9.58
C ASP A 174 -17.94 16.30 -8.81
N GLY A 175 -16.64 15.97 -8.88
CA GLY A 175 -15.60 16.72 -8.18
C GLY A 175 -15.39 16.32 -6.71
N VAL A 176 -16.20 15.41 -6.16
CA VAL A 176 -16.12 14.99 -4.76
C VAL A 176 -15.59 13.56 -4.63
N PRO A 177 -14.51 13.31 -3.87
CA PRO A 177 -14.06 11.96 -3.55
C PRO A 177 -15.16 11.10 -2.90
N VAL A 178 -15.40 9.92 -3.46
CA VAL A 178 -16.39 8.94 -3.00
C VAL A 178 -15.82 7.54 -2.75
N ALA A 179 -14.56 7.26 -3.08
CA ALA A 179 -13.86 6.06 -2.61
C ALA A 179 -12.33 6.23 -2.60
N LEU A 180 -11.65 5.41 -1.79
CA LEU A 180 -10.20 5.21 -1.75
C LEU A 180 -9.90 3.73 -1.91
N GLY A 181 -9.38 3.29 -3.06
CA GLY A 181 -9.39 1.87 -3.41
C GLY A 181 -10.80 1.32 -3.16
N ASP A 182 -10.89 0.08 -2.70
CA ASP A 182 -12.14 -0.58 -2.30
C ASP A 182 -12.35 -0.69 -0.77
N TRP A 183 -11.35 -0.35 0.04
CA TRP A 183 -11.42 -0.47 1.50
C TRP A 183 -12.20 0.67 2.18
N MET A 184 -12.34 1.83 1.52
CA MET A 184 -13.02 2.98 2.10
C MET A 184 -13.95 3.64 1.09
N LEU A 185 -15.26 3.47 1.30
CA LEU A 185 -16.31 3.99 0.43
C LEU A 185 -17.08 5.12 1.13
N GLY A 186 -17.26 6.23 0.42
CA GLY A 186 -18.11 7.35 0.83
C GLY A 186 -19.59 7.00 0.75
N HIS A 187 -20.41 7.70 1.53
CA HIS A 187 -21.86 7.42 1.63
C HIS A 187 -22.58 7.44 0.28
N ARG A 188 -22.24 8.38 -0.60
CA ARG A 188 -22.89 8.56 -1.90
C ARG A 188 -22.65 7.37 -2.83
N LEU A 189 -21.42 6.84 -2.86
CA LEU A 189 -21.10 5.62 -3.61
C LEU A 189 -21.77 4.39 -2.97
N ARG A 190 -21.72 4.26 -1.65
CA ARG A 190 -22.36 3.14 -0.93
C ARG A 190 -23.85 3.05 -1.21
N ALA A 191 -24.56 4.18 -1.17
CA ALA A 191 -26.00 4.22 -1.47
C ALA A 191 -26.28 3.75 -2.90
N TRP A 192 -25.55 4.28 -3.88
CA TRP A 192 -25.70 3.89 -5.28
C TRP A 192 -25.38 2.41 -5.52
N LEU A 193 -24.31 1.88 -4.92
CA LEU A 193 -23.95 0.46 -5.00
C LEU A 193 -25.08 -0.42 -4.43
N LEU A 194 -25.62 -0.06 -3.27
CA LEU A 194 -26.71 -0.79 -2.62
C LEU A 194 -27.99 -0.80 -3.46
N GLU A 195 -28.39 0.35 -3.99
CA GLU A 195 -29.58 0.51 -4.84
C GLU A 195 -29.50 -0.34 -6.12
N ASN A 196 -28.28 -0.54 -6.65
CA ASN A 196 -28.06 -1.31 -7.87
C ASN A 196 -27.63 -2.76 -7.60
N GLY A 197 -27.49 -3.18 -6.34
CA GLY A 197 -27.01 -4.51 -5.98
C GLY A 197 -25.61 -4.80 -6.52
N LEU A 198 -24.71 -3.82 -6.42
CA LEU A 198 -23.34 -3.87 -6.92
C LEU A 198 -22.33 -3.88 -5.77
N GLU A 199 -21.21 -4.56 -5.99
CA GLU A 199 -20.00 -4.45 -5.18
C GLU A 199 -18.91 -3.70 -5.95
N TYR A 200 -18.02 -3.01 -5.24
CA TYR A 200 -16.94 -2.23 -5.82
C TYR A 200 -15.61 -2.78 -5.34
N HIS A 201 -14.75 -3.16 -6.29
CA HIS A 201 -13.46 -3.79 -6.01
C HIS A 201 -12.32 -3.06 -6.70
N TRP A 202 -11.15 -3.13 -6.09
CA TRP A 202 -9.90 -2.62 -6.64
C TRP A 202 -8.89 -3.75 -6.74
N GLU A 203 -8.31 -3.97 -7.91
CA GLU A 203 -7.30 -5.00 -8.12
C GLU A 203 -6.02 -4.32 -8.62
N PRO A 204 -5.09 -3.95 -7.71
CA PRO A 204 -3.79 -3.42 -8.10
C PRO A 204 -2.92 -4.49 -8.76
N ASP A 205 -2.16 -4.09 -9.76
CA ASP A 205 -1.17 -4.96 -10.42
C ASP A 205 0.21 -4.83 -9.76
N ASP A 206 0.52 -3.70 -9.10
CA ASP A 206 1.72 -3.59 -8.26
C ASP A 206 1.59 -4.46 -7.00
N SER A 207 2.60 -5.29 -6.77
CA SER A 207 2.64 -6.24 -5.67
C SER A 207 2.60 -5.59 -4.27
N VAL A 208 3.11 -4.37 -4.13
CA VAL A 208 3.14 -3.65 -2.84
C VAL A 208 1.78 -3.02 -2.57
N LEU A 209 1.15 -2.42 -3.57
CA LEU A 209 -0.23 -1.96 -3.50
C LEU A 209 -1.20 -3.11 -3.24
N ALA A 210 -1.00 -4.26 -3.90
CA ALA A 210 -1.77 -5.49 -3.63
C ALA A 210 -1.63 -5.94 -2.19
N ARG A 211 -0.40 -5.88 -1.64
CA ARG A 211 -0.21 -6.19 -0.23
C ARG A 211 -0.88 -5.19 0.70
N VAL A 212 -0.76 -3.88 0.42
CA VAL A 212 -1.46 -2.86 1.21
C VAL A 212 -2.96 -3.09 1.20
N ARG A 213 -3.56 -3.36 0.03
CA ARG A 213 -4.98 -3.70 -0.08
C ARG A 213 -5.35 -4.90 0.80
N ALA A 214 -4.57 -5.98 0.74
CA ALA A 214 -4.82 -7.18 1.53
C ALA A 214 -4.73 -6.93 3.05
N ASP A 215 -3.82 -6.06 3.50
CA ASP A 215 -3.72 -5.65 4.91
C ASP A 215 -4.96 -4.82 5.36
N LEU A 216 -5.62 -4.11 4.44
CA LEU A 216 -6.80 -3.26 4.74
C LEU A 216 -8.13 -4.01 4.75
N GLN A 217 -8.16 -5.24 4.22
CA GLN A 217 -9.34 -6.11 4.18
C GLN A 217 -9.46 -7.05 5.39
N ARG A 218 -8.47 -7.04 6.30
CA ARG A 218 -8.44 -7.84 7.52
C ARG A 218 -9.05 -7.09 8.70
#